data_AF-A0A0G0E2B1-F1
#
_entry.id   AF-A0A0G0E2B1-F1
#
_cell.length_a   1.000
_cell.length_b   1.000
_cell.length_c   1.000
_cell.angle_alpha   90.00
_cell.angle_beta   90.00
_cell.angle_gamma   90.00
#
_symmetry.space_group_name_H-M   'P 1'
#
loop_
_entity.id
_entity.type
_entity.pdbx_description
1 polymer ?
#
loop_
_entity_poly.entity_id
_entity_poly.type
_entity_poly.pdbx_seq_one_letter_code
_entity_poly.pdbx_strand_id
1 'polypeptide(L)'
;MSLKLNWIEKNRSAEIVIVFVIFISITAVLFIYLNPQEIIKQVRDAKRLDDMNKIRSALDHYKAEHNWTYPNNIFLLTDYISPIPTDPLTHKYYGYVVNSLNTLYELNCNLESIKKLPLEKTDNGDNDNLYEIGTDLTLMKQGLYNNLGVNPPPNVFELISPKETDTISIKETDKGCLFNTTLSWQEAIDPGDTNSYFYYIDNNPDFSSPEIVGKTSNTTIALTEYFKNVNCAEVEDKMYLILVAQDSGGNLTDTNPIIIKTTLSQ
;
A
#
# COMPACT_ATOMS: atom_id res chain seq x y z
N MET A 1 -18.55 -62.65 -6.95
CA MET A 1 -17.77 -61.67 -7.73
C MET A 1 -18.16 -60.22 -7.40
N SER A 2 -19.44 -59.92 -7.17
CA SER A 2 -19.95 -58.56 -6.86
C SER A 2 -19.40 -57.92 -5.58
N LEU A 3 -19.18 -58.69 -4.50
CA LEU A 3 -18.69 -58.14 -3.23
C LEU A 3 -17.24 -57.61 -3.29
N LYS A 4 -16.38 -58.23 -4.11
CA LYS A 4 -15.01 -57.75 -4.34
C LYS A 4 -14.98 -56.47 -5.18
N LEU A 5 -15.90 -56.34 -6.14
CA LEU A 5 -16.01 -55.14 -6.99
C LEU A 5 -16.44 -53.91 -6.15
N ASN A 6 -17.46 -54.05 -5.31
CA ASN A 6 -17.92 -52.97 -4.43
C ASN A 6 -16.86 -52.51 -3.41
N TRP A 7 -16.01 -53.42 -2.92
CA TRP A 7 -14.92 -53.06 -2.00
C TRP A 7 -13.81 -52.27 -2.71
N ILE A 8 -13.47 -52.67 -3.94
CA ILE A 8 -12.47 -51.97 -4.76
C ILE A 8 -12.96 -50.58 -5.16
N GLU A 9 -14.22 -50.44 -5.59
CA GLU A 9 -14.81 -49.14 -5.93
C GLU A 9 -14.89 -48.20 -4.71
N LYS A 10 -15.31 -48.73 -3.55
CA LYS A 10 -15.38 -47.96 -2.30
C LYS A 10 -14.00 -47.46 -1.86
N ASN A 11 -12.96 -48.27 -2.00
CA ASN A 11 -11.58 -47.85 -1.69
C ASN A 11 -11.04 -46.85 -2.71
N ARG A 12 -11.37 -47.00 -4.01
CA ARG A 12 -10.99 -46.05 -5.06
C ARG A 12 -11.60 -44.67 -4.84
N SER A 13 -12.86 -44.61 -4.39
CA SER A 13 -13.53 -43.35 -4.06
C SER A 13 -12.93 -42.67 -2.83
N ALA A 14 -12.58 -43.44 -1.79
CA ALA A 14 -11.98 -42.89 -0.57
C ALA A 14 -10.58 -42.29 -0.83
N GLU A 15 -9.77 -42.95 -1.65
CA GLU A 15 -8.42 -42.49 -2.01
C GLU A 15 -8.45 -41.15 -2.76
N ILE A 16 -9.34 -41.02 -3.76
CA ILE A 16 -9.49 -39.76 -4.53
C ILE A 16 -9.95 -38.61 -3.63
N VAL A 17 -10.87 -38.85 -2.69
CA VAL A 17 -11.35 -37.82 -1.76
C VAL A 17 -10.21 -37.34 -0.84
N ILE A 18 -9.39 -38.26 -0.32
CA ILE A 18 -8.25 -37.91 0.52
C ILE A 18 -7.23 -37.06 -0.25
N VAL A 19 -6.90 -37.44 -1.49
CA VAL A 19 -5.98 -36.68 -2.34
C VAL A 19 -6.51 -35.26 -2.60
N PHE A 20 -7.81 -35.12 -2.83
CA PHE A 20 -8.43 -33.81 -3.06
C PHE A 20 -8.39 -32.90 -1.83
N VAL A 21 -8.63 -33.47 -0.64
CA VAL A 21 -8.54 -32.72 0.62
C VAL A 21 -7.12 -32.23 0.87
N ILE A 22 -6.11 -33.08 0.63
CA ILE A 22 -4.70 -32.70 0.75
C ILE A 22 -4.31 -31.65 -0.30
N PHE A 23 -4.81 -31.78 -1.52
CA PHE A 23 -4.53 -30.80 -2.58
C PHE A 23 -5.12 -29.42 -2.26
N ILE A 24 -6.35 -29.36 -1.77
CA ILE A 24 -6.99 -28.10 -1.34
C ILE A 24 -6.26 -27.48 -0.16
N SER A 25 -5.83 -28.28 0.83
CA SER A 25 -5.08 -27.74 1.97
C SER A 25 -3.72 -27.19 1.55
N ILE A 26 -2.96 -27.91 0.71
CA ILE A 26 -1.66 -27.44 0.21
C ILE A 26 -1.80 -26.17 -0.64
N THR A 27 -2.80 -26.12 -1.52
CA THR A 27 -3.05 -24.93 -2.34
C THR A 27 -3.51 -23.74 -1.49
N ALA A 28 -4.36 -23.93 -0.49
CA ALA A 28 -4.76 -22.86 0.42
C ALA A 28 -3.55 -22.26 1.18
N VAL A 29 -2.64 -23.12 1.68
CA VAL A 29 -1.40 -22.67 2.31
C VAL A 29 -0.54 -21.87 1.32
N LEU A 30 -0.41 -22.32 0.07
CA LEU A 30 0.32 -21.60 -0.97
C LEU A 30 -0.23 -20.20 -1.23
N PHE A 31 -1.55 -20.00 -1.25
CA PHE A 31 -2.17 -18.69 -1.48
C PHE A 31 -1.97 -17.72 -0.30
N ILE A 32 -1.82 -18.23 0.92
CA ILE A 32 -1.48 -17.39 2.09
C ILE A 32 -0.05 -16.85 1.95
N TYR A 33 0.88 -17.68 1.44
CA TYR A 33 2.29 -17.28 1.26
C TYR A 33 2.57 -16.49 -0.03
N LEU A 34 1.88 -16.81 -1.12
CA LEU A 34 1.99 -16.11 -2.39
C LEU A 34 0.94 -15.01 -2.43
N ASN A 35 1.28 -13.80 -1.99
CA ASN A 35 0.44 -12.63 -2.21
C ASN A 35 0.57 -12.21 -3.69
N PRO A 36 -0.37 -12.58 -4.59
CA PRO A 36 -0.19 -12.36 -6.03
C PRO A 36 -0.20 -10.87 -6.38
N GLN A 37 -0.90 -10.04 -5.59
CA GLN A 37 -0.92 -8.60 -5.78
C GLN A 37 0.47 -8.02 -5.56
N GLU A 38 1.17 -8.48 -4.53
CA GLU A 38 2.52 -8.03 -4.21
C GLU A 38 3.55 -8.46 -5.26
N ILE A 39 3.41 -9.65 -5.85
CA ILE A 39 4.28 -10.12 -6.94
C ILE A 39 4.11 -9.22 -8.17
N ILE A 40 2.88 -8.85 -8.52
CA ILE A 40 2.64 -7.96 -9.67
C ILE A 40 3.24 -6.57 -9.42
N LYS A 41 3.11 -6.03 -8.20
CA LYS A 41 3.77 -4.79 -7.79
C LYS A 41 5.29 -4.85 -7.98
N GLN A 42 5.93 -5.95 -7.54
CA GLN A 42 7.37 -6.14 -7.72
C GLN A 42 7.80 -6.16 -9.20
N VAL A 43 6.96 -6.74 -10.08
CA VAL A 43 7.23 -6.73 -11.54
C VAL A 43 7.13 -5.31 -12.10
N ARG A 44 6.11 -4.53 -11.68
CA ARG A 44 5.98 -3.13 -12.08
C ARG A 44 7.14 -2.29 -11.57
N ASP A 45 7.56 -2.46 -10.32
CA ASP A 45 8.70 -1.72 -9.76
C ASP A 45 10.02 -2.09 -10.43
N ALA A 46 10.22 -3.36 -10.78
CA ALA A 46 11.37 -3.76 -11.59
C ALA A 46 11.40 -3.02 -12.94
N LYS A 47 10.23 -2.83 -13.56
CA LYS A 47 10.09 -2.03 -14.78
C LYS A 47 10.35 -0.54 -14.53
N ARG A 48 9.84 0.04 -13.44
CA ARG A 48 10.11 1.45 -13.07
C ARG A 48 11.59 1.72 -12.87
N LEU A 49 12.29 0.85 -12.14
CA LEU A 49 13.72 0.98 -11.89
C LEU A 49 14.53 0.84 -13.20
N ASP A 50 14.12 -0.05 -14.10
CA ASP A 50 14.72 -0.16 -15.44
C ASP A 50 14.49 1.11 -16.27
N ASP A 51 13.28 1.67 -16.24
CA ASP A 51 12.93 2.91 -16.94
C ASP A 51 13.68 4.12 -16.40
N MET A 52 13.80 4.27 -15.08
CA MET A 52 14.61 5.27 -14.41
C MET A 52 16.06 5.24 -14.89
N ASN A 53 16.65 4.05 -15.00
CA ASN A 53 18.03 3.91 -15.48
C ASN A 53 18.17 4.23 -16.97
N LYS A 54 17.18 3.90 -17.80
CA LYS A 54 17.19 4.29 -19.22
C LYS A 54 17.08 5.80 -19.40
N ILE A 55 16.20 6.46 -18.64
CA ILE A 55 16.06 7.92 -18.68
C ILE A 55 17.35 8.58 -18.20
N ARG A 56 17.95 8.11 -17.10
CA ARG A 56 19.28 8.57 -16.64
C ARG A 56 20.33 8.45 -17.75
N SER A 57 20.42 7.30 -18.40
CA SER A 57 21.38 7.10 -19.50
C SER A 57 21.14 8.07 -20.65
N ALA A 58 19.88 8.31 -21.02
CA ALA A 58 19.52 9.28 -22.06
C ALA A 58 19.87 10.72 -21.66
N LEU A 59 19.66 11.08 -20.39
CA LEU A 59 20.06 12.37 -19.83
C LEU A 59 21.59 12.57 -19.89
N ASP A 60 22.36 11.54 -19.58
CA ASP A 60 23.82 11.58 -19.66
C ASP A 60 24.31 11.78 -21.10
N HIS A 61 23.67 11.09 -22.08
CA HIS A 61 23.96 11.30 -23.50
C HIS A 61 23.60 12.71 -23.96
N TYR A 62 22.40 13.20 -23.62
CA TYR A 62 21.97 14.56 -23.93
C TYR A 62 22.97 15.58 -23.40
N LYS A 63 23.37 15.44 -22.13
CA LYS A 63 24.31 16.33 -21.45
C LYS A 63 25.68 16.39 -22.12
N ALA A 64 26.18 15.25 -22.59
CA ALA A 64 27.46 15.18 -23.29
C ALA A 64 27.46 15.98 -24.61
N GLU A 65 26.31 16.04 -25.29
CA GLU A 65 26.15 16.75 -26.56
C GLU A 65 25.72 18.22 -26.39
N HIS A 66 25.10 18.57 -25.25
CA HIS A 66 24.50 19.87 -24.99
C HIS A 66 25.23 20.67 -23.91
N ASN A 67 26.53 20.89 -24.10
CA ASN A 67 27.36 21.77 -23.25
C ASN A 67 27.22 21.51 -21.74
N TRP A 68 27.16 20.24 -21.33
CA TRP A 68 27.03 19.84 -19.92
C TRP A 68 25.72 20.28 -19.25
N THR A 69 24.67 20.53 -20.03
CA THR A 69 23.32 20.85 -19.53
C THR A 69 22.34 19.71 -19.79
N TYR A 70 21.41 19.52 -18.86
CA TYR A 70 20.26 18.64 -19.01
C TYR A 70 19.12 19.37 -19.76
N PRO A 71 18.20 18.63 -20.40
CA PRO A 71 17.08 19.27 -21.06
C PRO A 71 16.14 19.93 -20.04
N ASN A 72 15.62 21.12 -20.34
CA ASN A 72 14.59 21.74 -19.47
C ASN A 72 13.21 21.08 -19.58
N ASN A 73 13.08 20.09 -20.47
CA ASN A 73 11.87 19.33 -20.69
C ASN A 73 12.23 17.90 -21.11
N ILE A 74 11.70 16.89 -20.41
CA ILE A 74 11.98 15.47 -20.69
C ILE A 74 11.64 15.05 -22.13
N PHE A 75 10.70 15.73 -22.80
CA PHE A 75 10.34 15.47 -24.20
C PHE A 75 11.47 15.75 -25.20
N LEU A 76 12.52 16.47 -24.79
CA LEU A 76 13.71 16.67 -25.62
C LEU A 76 14.63 15.44 -25.67
N LEU A 77 14.32 14.39 -24.90
CA LEU A 77 15.07 13.13 -24.93
C LEU A 77 14.64 12.17 -26.04
N THR A 78 13.67 12.51 -26.89
CA THR A 78 13.11 11.59 -27.91
C THR A 78 14.15 11.05 -28.88
N ASP A 79 15.24 11.78 -29.12
CA ASP A 79 16.33 11.35 -30.00
C ASP A 79 17.31 10.38 -29.31
N TYR A 80 17.28 10.31 -27.97
CA TYR A 80 18.13 9.47 -27.13
C TYR A 80 17.40 8.25 -26.59
N ILE A 81 16.08 8.35 -26.40
CA ILE A 81 15.21 7.27 -25.92
C ILE A 81 13.81 7.40 -26.55
N SER A 82 13.36 6.36 -27.24
CA SER A 82 12.07 6.34 -27.93
C SER A 82 11.37 4.99 -27.80
N PRO A 83 10.10 4.96 -27.30
CA PRO A 83 9.37 6.07 -26.70
C PRO A 83 9.97 6.46 -25.33
N ILE A 84 9.68 7.68 -24.86
CA ILE A 84 9.95 8.06 -23.47
C ILE A 84 9.14 7.13 -22.55
N PRO A 85 9.77 6.42 -21.60
CA PRO A 85 9.07 5.50 -20.72
C PRO A 85 8.01 6.18 -19.87
N THR A 86 6.93 5.46 -19.61
CA THR A 86 5.83 5.85 -18.73
C THR A 86 5.61 4.79 -17.67
N ASP A 87 5.05 5.19 -16.53
CA ASP A 87 4.68 4.31 -15.45
C ASP A 87 3.76 3.16 -15.95
N PRO A 88 4.04 1.90 -15.59
CA PRO A 88 3.28 0.75 -16.10
C PRO A 88 1.85 0.63 -15.55
N LEU A 89 1.52 1.33 -14.46
CA LEU A 89 0.18 1.38 -13.89
C LEU A 89 -0.58 2.62 -14.38
N THR A 90 0.00 3.81 -14.18
CA THR A 90 -0.69 5.08 -14.43
C THR A 90 -0.57 5.56 -15.87
N HIS A 91 0.39 5.02 -16.65
CA HIS A 91 0.76 5.47 -17.99
C HIS A 91 1.18 6.95 -18.06
N LYS A 92 1.48 7.57 -16.91
CA LYS A 92 2.00 8.93 -16.82
C LYS A 92 3.54 8.91 -16.93
N TYR A 93 4.14 10.03 -17.32
CA TYR A 93 5.60 10.18 -17.29
C TYR A 93 6.12 10.20 -15.87
N TYR A 94 7.41 9.90 -15.72
CA TYR A 94 8.09 10.02 -14.45
C TYR A 94 8.38 11.48 -14.09
N GLY A 95 8.51 11.74 -12.79
CA GLY A 95 8.83 13.06 -12.28
C GLY A 95 10.19 13.51 -12.79
N TYR A 96 10.27 14.67 -13.45
CA TYR A 96 11.54 15.22 -13.92
C TYR A 96 11.60 16.73 -13.74
N VAL A 97 12.67 17.22 -13.12
CA VAL A 97 12.93 18.65 -12.96
C VAL A 97 14.43 18.95 -13.07
N VAL A 98 14.76 20.18 -13.45
CA VAL A 98 16.12 20.70 -13.48
C VAL A 98 16.22 21.99 -12.70
N ASN A 99 17.43 22.32 -12.24
CA ASN A 99 17.68 23.64 -11.65
C ASN A 99 17.61 24.75 -12.71
N SER A 100 17.62 26.02 -12.29
CA SER A 100 17.49 27.17 -13.19
C SER A 100 18.59 27.31 -14.24
N LEU A 101 19.72 26.63 -14.05
CA LEU A 101 20.86 26.62 -14.97
C LEU A 101 20.93 25.33 -15.82
N ASN A 102 19.98 24.41 -15.64
CA ASN A 102 19.95 23.08 -16.26
C ASN A 102 21.22 22.24 -16.02
N THR A 103 21.97 22.50 -14.97
CA THR A 103 23.22 21.78 -14.65
C THR A 103 23.01 20.66 -13.65
N LEU A 104 21.88 20.69 -12.93
CA LEU A 104 21.44 19.67 -12.00
C LEU A 104 20.04 19.21 -12.39
N TYR A 105 19.77 17.92 -12.22
CA TYR A 105 18.45 17.32 -12.39
C TYR A 105 18.09 16.42 -11.23
N GLU A 106 16.79 16.19 -11.14
CA GLU A 106 16.14 15.22 -10.28
C GLU A 106 15.11 14.45 -11.10
N LEU A 107 15.02 13.15 -10.86
CA LEU A 107 14.11 12.24 -11.50
C LEU A 107 13.50 11.32 -10.43
N ASN A 108 12.17 11.37 -10.32
CA ASN A 108 11.42 10.69 -9.26
C ASN A 108 10.45 9.68 -9.85
N CYS A 109 10.31 8.55 -9.17
CA CYS A 109 9.26 7.57 -9.42
C CYS A 109 8.72 7.04 -8.10
N ASN A 110 7.54 6.44 -8.14
CA ASN A 110 6.92 5.86 -6.96
C ASN A 110 6.93 4.33 -7.06
N LEU A 111 7.40 3.64 -6.02
CA LEU A 111 7.50 2.18 -5.96
C LEU A 111 6.32 1.60 -5.15
N GLU A 112 5.64 0.61 -5.72
CA GLU A 112 4.38 0.11 -5.14
C GLU A 112 4.57 -1.06 -4.15
N SER A 113 5.66 -1.81 -4.29
CA SER A 113 5.89 -3.04 -3.54
C SER A 113 6.52 -2.75 -2.19
N ILE A 114 6.02 -3.44 -1.16
CA ILE A 114 6.51 -3.34 0.22
C ILE A 114 8.02 -3.62 0.27
N LYS A 115 8.50 -4.52 -0.60
CA LYS A 115 9.92 -4.86 -0.72
C LYS A 115 10.80 -3.70 -1.21
N LYS A 116 10.22 -2.73 -1.92
CA LYS A 116 10.93 -1.62 -2.57
C LYS A 116 10.78 -0.29 -1.84
N LEU A 117 9.78 -0.14 -0.98
CA LEU A 117 9.64 1.03 -0.09
C LEU A 117 10.93 1.40 0.68
N PRO A 118 11.77 0.45 1.15
CA PRO A 118 13.03 0.84 1.81
C PRO A 118 14.00 1.62 0.91
N LEU A 119 13.91 1.50 -0.42
CA LEU A 119 14.76 2.24 -1.34
C LEU A 119 14.41 3.73 -1.36
N GLU A 120 13.13 4.08 -1.25
CA GLU A 120 12.62 5.46 -1.21
C GLU A 120 13.12 6.17 0.06
N LYS A 121 13.23 5.43 1.17
CA LYS A 121 13.75 5.98 2.45
C LYS A 121 15.27 6.08 2.51
N THR A 122 15.99 5.48 1.56
CA THR A 122 17.46 5.31 1.65
C THR A 122 18.20 5.83 0.42
N ASP A 123 17.53 6.55 -0.47
CA ASP A 123 18.13 7.17 -1.65
C ASP A 123 18.80 8.54 -1.38
N ASN A 124 18.65 9.06 -0.16
CA ASN A 124 19.12 10.37 0.31
C ASN A 124 18.42 11.56 -0.35
N GLY A 125 17.19 11.34 -0.84
CA GLY A 125 16.33 12.38 -1.37
C GLY A 125 15.60 13.20 -0.30
N ASP A 126 14.69 14.07 -0.75
CA ASP A 126 13.86 14.91 0.12
C ASP A 126 12.43 14.39 0.33
N ASN A 127 12.07 13.26 -0.29
CA ASN A 127 10.77 12.61 -0.13
C ASN A 127 10.85 11.10 0.11
N ASP A 128 10.60 10.70 1.37
CA ASP A 128 10.59 9.29 1.83
C ASP A 128 9.57 8.37 1.13
N ASN A 129 8.67 8.91 0.29
CA ASN A 129 7.64 8.15 -0.42
C ASN A 129 7.89 8.09 -1.94
N LEU A 130 9.02 8.59 -2.41
CA LEU A 130 9.42 8.53 -3.81
C LEU A 130 10.82 7.95 -3.88
N TYR A 131 11.09 7.19 -4.93
CA TYR A 131 12.44 6.81 -5.29
C TYR A 131 13.03 7.89 -6.19
N GLU A 132 14.10 8.50 -5.70
CA GLU A 132 14.68 9.72 -6.23
C GLU A 132 16.09 9.46 -6.75
N ILE A 133 16.33 9.86 -7.99
CA ILE A 133 17.65 9.76 -8.61
C ILE A 133 18.02 11.04 -9.34
N GLY A 134 19.31 11.38 -9.34
CA GLY A 134 19.76 12.60 -9.99
C GLY A 134 21.08 13.11 -9.46
N THR A 135 21.35 14.37 -9.75
CA THR A 135 22.52 15.10 -9.25
C THR A 135 22.20 15.98 -8.04
N ASP A 136 20.93 16.34 -7.86
CA ASP A 136 20.40 17.06 -6.70
C ASP A 136 18.98 16.54 -6.49
N LEU A 137 18.72 15.90 -5.35
CA LEU A 137 17.46 15.22 -5.04
C LEU A 137 16.51 16.11 -4.22
N THR A 138 16.69 17.44 -4.31
CA THR A 138 15.89 18.42 -3.56
C THR A 138 15.23 19.47 -4.45
N LEU A 139 15.33 19.30 -5.77
CA LEU A 139 14.79 20.20 -6.79
C LEU A 139 13.26 20.11 -6.89
N MET A 140 12.66 18.93 -6.73
CA MET A 140 11.21 18.76 -6.88
C MET A 140 10.44 19.05 -5.59
N LYS A 141 9.92 20.26 -5.47
CA LYS A 141 9.11 20.66 -4.30
C LYS A 141 7.71 20.05 -4.33
N GLN A 142 7.14 19.81 -3.14
CA GLN A 142 5.86 19.11 -3.00
C GLN A 142 4.69 19.65 -3.82
N GLY A 143 4.68 20.95 -4.14
CA GLY A 143 3.66 21.56 -5.01
C GLY A 143 3.77 21.19 -6.50
N LEU A 144 4.80 20.46 -6.94
CA LEU A 144 5.07 20.14 -8.36
C LEU A 144 4.75 18.68 -8.74
N TYR A 145 4.51 17.78 -7.78
CA TYR A 145 4.31 16.35 -8.04
C TYR A 145 3.12 16.05 -8.96
N ASN A 146 2.00 16.77 -8.78
CA ASN A 146 0.75 16.53 -9.54
C ASN A 146 0.87 16.80 -11.05
N ASN A 147 1.80 17.67 -11.45
CA ASN A 147 1.99 18.04 -12.86
C ASN A 147 2.95 17.11 -13.61
N LEU A 148 3.63 16.20 -12.91
CA LEU A 148 4.70 15.38 -13.47
C LEU A 148 4.39 13.88 -13.44
N GLY A 149 3.11 13.52 -13.27
CA GLY A 149 2.66 12.14 -13.44
C GLY A 149 3.02 11.17 -12.31
N VAL A 150 3.70 11.68 -11.28
CA VAL A 150 3.92 10.98 -10.02
C VAL A 150 2.59 11.00 -9.26
N ASN A 151 2.12 9.84 -8.82
CA ASN A 151 1.03 9.79 -7.84
C ASN A 151 1.69 9.82 -6.46
N PRO A 152 1.77 10.97 -5.78
CA PRO A 152 2.23 10.98 -4.40
C PRO A 152 1.22 10.22 -3.54
N PRO A 153 1.62 9.62 -2.39
CA PRO A 153 0.62 9.16 -1.44
C PRO A 153 -0.30 10.31 -1.03
N PRO A 154 -1.56 10.02 -0.63
CA PRO A 154 -2.45 11.05 -0.12
C PRO A 154 -1.78 11.81 1.03
N ASN A 155 -2.05 13.12 1.17
CA ASN A 155 -1.48 13.89 2.28
C ASN A 155 -1.85 13.30 3.65
N VAL A 156 -0.97 13.51 4.63
CA VAL A 156 -1.27 13.17 6.04
C VAL A 156 -2.59 13.82 6.44
N PHE A 157 -3.48 13.01 7.01
CA PHE A 157 -4.80 13.41 7.47
C PHE A 157 -4.98 12.98 8.93
N GLU A 158 -5.86 13.67 9.65
CA GLU A 158 -6.04 13.41 11.08
C GLU A 158 -7.31 12.60 11.36
N LEU A 159 -7.21 11.66 12.30
CA LEU A 159 -8.38 11.04 12.93
C LEU A 159 -9.09 12.09 13.80
N ILE A 160 -10.36 12.35 13.53
CA ILE A 160 -11.18 13.30 14.28
C ILE A 160 -11.77 12.64 15.52
N SER A 161 -12.26 11.39 15.37
CA SER A 161 -12.81 10.57 16.45
C SER A 161 -12.74 9.08 16.08
N PRO A 162 -12.47 8.19 17.04
CA PRO A 162 -12.14 8.43 18.44
C PRO A 162 -10.74 9.02 18.61
N LYS A 163 -10.54 9.83 19.65
CA LYS A 163 -9.23 10.35 20.08
C LYS A 163 -8.61 9.43 21.15
N GLU A 164 -7.32 9.58 21.43
CA GLU A 164 -6.64 8.81 22.49
C GLU A 164 -7.27 8.96 23.88
N THR A 165 -7.94 10.09 24.12
CA THR A 165 -8.64 10.37 25.37
C THR A 165 -10.02 9.75 25.45
N ASP A 166 -10.56 9.26 24.33
CA ASP A 166 -11.93 8.76 24.26
C ASP A 166 -11.99 7.34 24.84
N THR A 167 -13.15 7.02 25.42
CA THR A 167 -13.46 5.69 25.95
C THR A 167 -14.61 5.09 25.17
N ILE A 168 -14.40 3.90 24.61
CA ILE A 168 -15.41 3.17 23.85
C ILE A 168 -16.01 2.06 24.71
N SER A 169 -17.34 2.02 24.79
CA SER A 169 -18.03 0.92 25.44
C SER A 169 -18.05 -0.32 24.56
N ILE A 170 -17.60 -1.44 25.12
CA ILE A 170 -17.75 -2.77 24.52
C ILE A 170 -18.84 -3.54 25.25
N LYS A 171 -19.63 -4.31 24.51
CA LYS A 171 -20.71 -5.12 25.10
C LYS A 171 -20.43 -6.60 24.88
N GLU A 172 -20.47 -7.37 25.95
CA GLU A 172 -20.41 -8.83 25.84
C GLU A 172 -21.70 -9.39 25.25
N THR A 173 -21.58 -10.32 24.30
CA THR A 173 -22.70 -10.99 23.66
C THR A 173 -22.38 -12.47 23.44
N ASP A 174 -23.40 -13.29 23.17
CA ASP A 174 -23.24 -14.70 22.81
C ASP A 174 -22.34 -14.94 21.58
N LYS A 175 -22.06 -13.88 20.79
CA LYS A 175 -21.25 -13.92 19.56
C LYS A 175 -19.82 -13.38 19.76
N GLY A 176 -19.46 -12.99 20.99
CA GLY A 176 -18.21 -12.30 21.32
C GLY A 176 -18.45 -10.85 21.74
N CYS A 177 -17.40 -10.04 21.67
CA CYS A 177 -17.43 -8.66 22.15
C CYS A 177 -17.90 -7.74 21.02
N LEU A 178 -19.06 -7.11 21.21
CA LEU A 178 -19.59 -6.12 20.28
C LEU A 178 -18.86 -4.80 20.50
N PHE A 179 -18.17 -4.37 19.45
CA PHE A 179 -17.56 -3.05 19.37
C PHE A 179 -18.47 -2.14 18.57
N ASN A 180 -18.89 -1.06 19.22
CA ASN A 180 -19.74 -0.05 18.60
C ASN A 180 -19.11 1.32 18.76
N THR A 181 -18.69 1.89 17.64
CA THR A 181 -18.16 3.26 17.60
C THR A 181 -18.37 3.86 16.22
N THR A 182 -18.21 5.18 16.12
CA THR A 182 -18.13 5.85 14.82
C THR A 182 -16.71 6.35 14.64
N LEU A 183 -16.06 5.89 13.58
CA LEU A 183 -14.79 6.45 13.15
C LEU A 183 -15.07 7.64 12.23
N SER A 184 -14.38 8.75 12.43
CA SER A 184 -14.42 9.94 11.57
C SER A 184 -13.04 10.57 11.47
N TRP A 185 -12.65 10.95 10.26
CA TRP A 185 -11.33 11.52 9.96
C TRP A 185 -11.44 12.65 8.95
N GLN A 186 -10.39 13.47 8.87
CA GLN A 186 -10.26 14.48 7.83
C GLN A 186 -10.11 13.79 6.46
N GLU A 187 -10.65 14.41 5.42
CA GLU A 187 -10.42 13.92 4.06
C GLU A 187 -8.93 14.01 3.73
N ALA A 188 -8.34 12.88 3.34
CA ALA A 188 -7.02 12.89 2.75
C ALA A 188 -7.09 13.67 1.44
N ILE A 189 -6.22 14.67 1.30
CA ILE A 189 -6.16 15.47 0.07
C ILE A 189 -5.16 14.80 -0.85
N ASP A 190 -5.65 14.26 -1.96
CA ASP A 190 -4.85 13.80 -3.08
C ASP A 190 -5.31 14.51 -4.37
N PRO A 191 -4.49 15.38 -4.98
CA PRO A 191 -4.88 16.16 -6.14
C PRO A 191 -5.15 15.30 -7.39
N GLY A 192 -6.43 14.99 -7.63
CA GLY A 192 -6.91 14.40 -8.90
C GLY A 192 -7.38 12.95 -8.80
N ASP A 193 -7.27 12.33 -7.63
CA ASP A 193 -7.60 10.94 -7.40
C ASP A 193 -8.68 10.76 -6.31
N THR A 194 -9.43 9.66 -6.37
CA THR A 194 -10.38 9.29 -5.31
C THR A 194 -9.69 8.42 -4.26
N ASN A 195 -9.76 8.85 -3.00
CA ASN A 195 -9.16 8.11 -1.89
C ASN A 195 -10.05 6.96 -1.40
N SER A 196 -9.41 5.85 -1.08
CA SER A 196 -9.97 4.75 -0.29
C SER A 196 -9.32 4.74 1.08
N TYR A 197 -10.08 4.48 2.13
CA TYR A 197 -9.56 4.39 3.48
C TYR A 197 -9.64 2.96 3.97
N PHE A 198 -8.54 2.50 4.56
CA PHE A 198 -8.44 1.25 5.29
C PHE A 198 -8.35 1.56 6.77
N TYR A 199 -9.01 0.75 7.58
CA TYR A 199 -8.91 0.81 9.03
C TYR A 199 -8.56 -0.57 9.58
N TYR A 200 -7.69 -0.57 10.56
CA TYR A 200 -7.20 -1.75 11.26
C TYR A 200 -7.42 -1.54 12.75
N ILE A 201 -8.06 -2.48 13.41
CA ILE A 201 -8.25 -2.46 14.86
C ILE A 201 -7.70 -3.75 15.44
N ASP A 202 -6.86 -3.61 16.46
CA ASP A 202 -6.16 -4.73 17.08
C ASP A 202 -6.06 -4.58 18.62
N ASN A 203 -6.00 -5.68 19.36
CA ASN A 203 -5.70 -5.72 20.80
C ASN A 203 -4.19 -5.60 21.09
N ASN A 204 -3.33 -5.69 20.07
CA ASN A 204 -1.88 -5.55 20.20
C ASN A 204 -1.34 -4.37 19.38
N PRO A 205 -0.21 -3.77 19.80
CA PRO A 205 0.35 -2.59 19.14
C PRO A 205 1.06 -2.89 17.82
N ASP A 206 1.38 -4.15 17.52
CA ASP A 206 2.17 -4.53 16.34
C ASP A 206 1.32 -4.92 15.12
N PHE A 207 0.00 -5.01 15.31
CA PHE A 207 -0.97 -5.36 14.27
C PHE A 207 -0.62 -6.66 13.54
N SER A 208 0.03 -7.60 14.24
CA SER A 208 0.44 -8.89 13.65
C SER A 208 -0.75 -9.79 13.32
N SER A 209 -1.92 -9.54 13.92
CA SER A 209 -3.16 -10.25 13.63
C SER A 209 -4.39 -9.34 13.82
N PRO A 210 -4.60 -8.35 12.94
CA PRO A 210 -5.67 -7.37 13.12
C PRO A 210 -7.02 -8.06 13.21
N GLU A 211 -7.75 -7.83 14.30
CA GLU A 211 -9.04 -8.49 14.48
C GLU A 211 -10.13 -7.89 13.59
N ILE A 212 -10.04 -6.60 13.26
CA ILE A 212 -10.96 -5.94 12.33
C ILE A 212 -10.15 -5.24 11.25
N VAL A 213 -10.52 -5.54 10.00
CA VAL A 213 -10.02 -4.86 8.81
C VAL A 213 -11.22 -4.47 7.96
N GLY A 214 -11.27 -3.23 7.52
CA GLY A 214 -12.28 -2.81 6.56
C GLY A 214 -11.82 -1.71 5.63
N LYS A 215 -12.67 -1.43 4.65
CA LYS A 215 -12.42 -0.46 3.58
C LYS A 215 -13.66 0.40 3.36
N THR A 216 -13.46 1.70 3.17
CA THR A 216 -14.53 2.65 2.82
C THR A 216 -13.99 3.77 1.94
N SER A 217 -14.88 4.45 1.21
CA SER A 217 -14.56 5.69 0.48
C SER A 217 -15.08 6.94 1.20
N ASN A 218 -15.85 6.75 2.29
CA ASN A 218 -16.36 7.85 3.10
C ASN A 218 -15.37 8.19 4.21
N THR A 219 -15.36 9.45 4.66
CA THR A 219 -14.57 9.92 5.81
C THR A 219 -15.20 9.65 7.16
N THR A 220 -16.28 8.87 7.19
CA THR A 220 -16.97 8.45 8.41
C THR A 220 -17.56 7.07 8.22
N ILE A 221 -17.43 6.22 9.23
CA ILE A 221 -18.04 4.89 9.26
C ILE A 221 -18.53 4.53 10.67
N ALA A 222 -19.75 4.04 10.74
CA ALA A 222 -20.27 3.41 11.95
C ALA A 222 -19.82 1.96 11.97
N LEU A 223 -19.04 1.59 12.98
CA LEU A 223 -18.58 0.22 13.20
C LEU A 223 -19.53 -0.48 14.16
N THR A 224 -20.01 -1.64 13.74
CA THR A 224 -20.81 -2.56 14.57
C THR A 224 -20.28 -3.96 14.30
N GLU A 225 -19.08 -4.23 14.80
CA GLU A 225 -18.30 -5.42 14.49
C GLU A 225 -18.07 -6.27 15.75
N TYR A 226 -17.82 -7.56 15.53
CA TYR A 226 -17.60 -8.51 16.61
C TYR A 226 -16.15 -8.97 16.64
N PHE A 227 -15.49 -8.79 17.78
CA PHE A 227 -14.24 -9.48 18.08
C PHE A 227 -14.57 -10.94 18.41
N LYS A 228 -14.51 -11.81 17.38
CA LYS A 228 -14.79 -13.24 17.52
C LYS A 228 -13.57 -13.93 18.12
N ASN A 229 -13.80 -14.81 19.10
CA ASN A 229 -12.76 -15.59 19.78
C ASN A 229 -11.76 -14.77 20.60
N VAL A 230 -12.11 -13.53 20.97
CA VAL A 230 -11.35 -12.71 21.93
C VAL A 230 -12.14 -12.61 23.22
N ASN A 231 -11.47 -12.66 24.37
CA ASN A 231 -12.12 -12.47 25.66
C ASN A 231 -12.43 -10.96 25.87
N CYS A 232 -13.66 -10.62 26.25
CA CYS A 232 -14.03 -9.21 26.43
C CYS A 232 -13.26 -8.51 27.55
N ALA A 233 -12.76 -9.26 28.52
CA ALA A 233 -11.85 -8.74 29.54
C ALA A 233 -10.48 -8.33 28.97
N GLU A 234 -10.01 -8.97 27.88
CA GLU A 234 -8.76 -8.58 27.20
C GLU A 234 -8.95 -7.31 26.38
N VAL A 235 -10.15 -7.13 25.82
CA VAL A 235 -10.54 -5.93 25.07
C VAL A 235 -10.84 -4.76 26.00
N GLU A 236 -11.07 -4.96 27.31
CA GLU A 236 -11.46 -3.92 28.27
C GLU A 236 -10.34 -2.92 28.64
N ASP A 237 -9.07 -3.28 28.43
CA ASP A 237 -7.94 -2.43 28.87
C ASP A 237 -7.55 -1.34 27.86
N LYS A 238 -7.39 -1.70 26.58
CA LYS A 238 -7.05 -0.79 25.47
C LYS A 238 -7.08 -1.52 24.12
N MET A 239 -7.33 -0.77 23.07
CA MET A 239 -7.24 -1.21 21.67
C MET A 239 -6.34 -0.27 20.88
N TYR A 240 -5.81 -0.75 19.77
CA TYR A 240 -4.99 0.01 18.84
C TYR A 240 -5.74 0.17 17.51
N LEU A 241 -5.79 1.39 16.99
CA LEU A 241 -6.42 1.74 15.72
C LEU A 241 -5.39 2.38 14.80
N ILE A 242 -5.31 1.91 13.55
CA ILE A 242 -4.61 2.59 12.46
C ILE A 242 -5.62 2.92 11.36
N LEU A 243 -5.53 4.13 10.81
CA LEU A 243 -6.14 4.46 9.53
C LEU A 243 -5.08 4.68 8.46
N VAL A 244 -5.39 4.23 7.26
CA VAL A 244 -4.51 4.38 6.10
C VAL A 244 -5.35 4.90 4.95
N ALA A 245 -4.97 6.02 4.36
CA ALA A 245 -5.53 6.44 3.08
C ALA A 245 -4.74 5.76 1.97
N GLN A 246 -5.46 5.31 0.95
CA GLN A 246 -4.92 4.74 -0.27
C GLN A 246 -5.47 5.51 -1.46
N ASP A 247 -4.57 6.02 -2.30
CA ASP A 247 -4.97 6.62 -3.57
C ASP A 247 -5.34 5.57 -4.63
N SER A 248 -5.70 6.01 -5.83
CA SER A 248 -6.02 5.10 -6.94
C SER A 248 -4.79 4.37 -7.50
N GLY A 249 -3.59 4.88 -7.24
CA GLY A 249 -2.29 4.29 -7.56
C GLY A 249 -1.83 3.21 -6.59
N GLY A 250 -2.51 3.06 -5.44
CA GLY A 250 -2.21 2.06 -4.42
C GLY A 250 -1.27 2.54 -3.30
N ASN A 251 -0.95 3.83 -3.26
CA ASN A 251 -0.01 4.43 -2.31
C ASN A 251 -0.68 4.72 -0.99
N LEU A 252 0.03 4.46 0.09
CA LEU A 252 -0.52 4.51 1.43
C LEU A 252 0.02 5.74 2.17
N THR A 253 -0.87 6.43 2.88
CA THR A 253 -0.47 7.39 3.91
C THR A 253 -0.46 6.69 5.26
N ASP A 254 0.71 6.53 5.87
CA ASP A 254 0.81 6.01 7.23
C ASP A 254 0.33 7.07 8.24
N THR A 255 -0.69 6.74 9.02
CA THR A 255 -0.98 7.47 10.27
C THR A 255 -0.41 6.69 11.45
N ASN A 256 0.04 7.40 12.48
CA ASN A 256 0.52 6.75 13.70
C ASN A 256 -0.62 5.96 14.36
N PRO A 257 -0.34 4.77 14.92
CA PRO A 257 -1.34 4.04 15.69
C PRO A 257 -1.85 4.87 16.86
N ILE A 258 -3.18 4.87 17.05
CA ILE A 258 -3.86 5.58 18.13
C ILE A 258 -4.32 4.53 19.15
N ILE A 259 -4.05 4.80 20.43
CA ILE A 259 -4.49 3.95 21.53
C ILE A 259 -5.86 4.42 21.98
N ILE A 260 -6.85 3.54 21.92
CA ILE A 260 -8.21 3.83 22.37
C ILE A 260 -8.48 3.08 23.67
N LYS A 261 -9.02 3.77 24.66
CA LYS A 261 -9.47 3.13 25.90
C LYS A 261 -10.83 2.50 25.70
N THR A 262 -11.02 1.36 26.31
CA THR A 262 -12.25 0.58 26.24
C THR A 262 -12.79 0.39 27.64
N THR A 263 -14.08 0.08 27.74
CA THR A 263 -14.70 -0.27 29.03
C THR A 263 -15.86 -1.21 28.78
N LEU A 264 -15.96 -2.27 29.58
CA LEU A 264 -17.05 -3.23 29.47
C LEU A 264 -18.34 -2.62 30.01
N SER A 265 -19.33 -2.45 29.13
CA SER A 265 -20.69 -2.12 29.56
C SER A 265 -21.41 -3.39 29.98
N GLN A 266 -21.89 -3.42 31.23
CA GLN A 266 -22.78 -4.47 31.76
C GLN A 266 -24.14 -4.50 31.02
#